data_AF-A0A1F4EXL1-F1
#
_entry.id   AF-A0A1F4EXL1-F1
#
_cell.length_a   1.000
_cell.length_b   1.000
_cell.length_c   1.000
_cell.angle_alpha   90.00
_cell.angle_beta   90.00
_cell.angle_gamma   90.00
#
_symmetry.space_group_name_H-M   'P 1'
#
loop_
_entity.id
_entity.type
_entity.pdbx_description
1 polymer ?
#
loop_
_entity_poly.entity_id
_entity_poly.type
_entity_poly.pdbx_seq_one_letter_code
_entity_poly.pdbx_strand_id
1 'polypeptide(L)'
;MPSRQGPHVNALASAFGLFVVTAAAEIGGCYLVYLWLRQGKSAWLLAPAAASLALFAFLLTLHPAAAGRTYAAYGSVYIALAIGWLWAIEGIRPSAWDIAGAAVALGGMAIIVLQPRA
;
A
#
# COMPACT_ATOMS: atom_id res chain seq x y z
N MET A 1 4.69 -0.39 -37.70
CA MET A 1 5.39 0.39 -36.66
C MET A 1 5.03 -0.20 -35.29
N PRO A 2 5.95 -0.92 -34.61
CA PRO A 2 5.71 -1.40 -33.26
C PRO A 2 5.94 -0.23 -32.28
N SER A 3 4.95 -0.01 -31.41
CA SER A 3 4.93 1.00 -30.36
C SER A 3 6.10 0.83 -29.39
N ARG A 4 7.02 1.82 -29.36
CA ARG A 4 8.03 1.97 -28.30
C ARG A 4 7.34 2.32 -26.98
N GLN A 5 6.83 1.32 -26.26
CA GLN A 5 6.64 1.45 -24.81
C GLN A 5 8.05 1.42 -24.21
N GLY A 6 8.57 2.60 -23.88
CA GLY A 6 9.93 2.76 -23.38
C GLY A 6 10.15 2.05 -22.03
N PRO A 7 11.40 1.68 -21.70
CA PRO A 7 11.77 1.01 -20.44
C PRO A 7 11.25 1.72 -19.17
N HIS A 8 10.93 3.01 -19.25
CA HIS A 8 10.34 3.82 -18.18
C HIS A 8 8.92 3.40 -17.77
N VAL A 9 8.07 2.94 -18.69
CA VAL A 9 6.67 2.56 -18.37
C VAL A 9 6.64 1.25 -17.59
N ASN A 10 7.51 0.29 -17.97
CA ASN A 10 7.66 -0.97 -17.26
C ASN A 10 8.22 -0.76 -15.85
N ALA A 11 9.20 0.15 -15.69
CA ALA A 11 9.76 0.48 -14.38
C ALA A 11 8.73 1.11 -13.42
N LEU A 12 7.86 1.99 -13.93
CA LEU A 12 6.77 2.59 -13.13
C LEU A 12 5.71 1.56 -12.74
N ALA A 13 5.33 0.67 -13.66
CA ALA A 13 4.37 -0.39 -13.40
C ALA A 13 4.90 -1.39 -12.36
N SER A 14 6.18 -1.77 -12.44
CA SER A 14 6.83 -2.62 -11.45
C SER A 14 6.93 -1.95 -10.08
N ALA A 15 7.24 -0.65 -10.02
CA ALA A 15 7.27 0.11 -8.77
C ALA A 15 5.88 0.23 -8.12
N PHE A 16 4.84 0.49 -8.92
CA PHE A 16 3.46 0.51 -8.41
C PHE A 16 3.01 -0.86 -7.89
N GLY A 17 3.31 -1.93 -8.62
CA GLY A 17 3.04 -3.29 -8.17
C GLY A 17 3.74 -3.59 -6.83
N LEU A 18 4.97 -3.13 -6.67
CA LEU A 18 5.71 -3.27 -5.40
C LEU A 18 5.03 -2.51 -4.26
N PHE A 19 4.57 -1.27 -4.49
CA PHE A 19 3.81 -0.52 -3.48
C PHE A 19 2.53 -1.24 -3.04
N VAL A 20 1.79 -1.84 -3.99
CA VAL A 20 0.57 -2.59 -3.69
C VAL A 20 0.85 -3.80 -2.82
N VAL A 21 1.85 -4.61 -3.17
CA VAL A 21 2.23 -5.80 -2.40
C VAL A 21 2.72 -5.38 -1.00
N THR A 22 3.52 -4.31 -0.92
CA THR A 22 4.03 -3.75 0.33
C THR A 22 2.89 -3.33 1.26
N ALA A 23 1.87 -2.65 0.74
CA ALA A 23 0.73 -2.18 1.51
C ALA A 23 -0.19 -3.34 1.93
N ALA A 24 -0.43 -4.31 1.05
CA ALA A 24 -1.20 -5.51 1.40
C ALA A 24 -0.53 -6.31 2.53
N ALA A 25 0.80 -6.44 2.53
CA ALA A 25 1.55 -7.11 3.59
C ALA A 25 1.45 -6.39 4.93
N GLU A 26 1.48 -5.05 4.93
CA GLU A 26 1.30 -4.26 6.16
C GLU A 26 -0.13 -4.38 6.69
N ILE A 27 -1.14 -4.13 5.85
CA ILE A 27 -2.56 -4.19 6.22
C ILE A 27 -2.91 -5.58 6.74
N GLY A 28 -2.49 -6.64 6.05
CA GLY A 28 -2.71 -8.02 6.47
C GLY A 28 -2.07 -8.33 7.82
N GLY A 29 -0.79 -7.96 8.01
CA GLY A 29 -0.09 -8.16 9.28
C GLY A 29 -0.77 -7.44 10.45
N CYS A 30 -1.13 -6.17 10.28
CA CYS A 30 -1.85 -5.38 11.27
C CYS A 30 -3.26 -5.95 11.55
N TYR A 31 -3.97 -6.38 10.51
CA TYR A 31 -5.31 -6.96 10.66
C TYR A 31 -5.28 -8.27 11.45
N LEU A 32 -4.28 -9.12 11.27
CA LEU A 32 -4.13 -10.35 12.06
C LEU A 32 -3.94 -10.07 13.56
N VAL A 33 -3.19 -9.01 13.91
CA VAL A 33 -3.07 -8.54 15.30
C VAL A 33 -4.41 -8.02 15.81
N TYR A 34 -5.13 -7.25 14.99
CA TYR A 34 -6.48 -6.77 15.32
C TYR A 34 -7.45 -7.93 15.59
N LEU A 35 -7.44 -8.97 14.76
CA LEU A 35 -8.27 -10.17 14.95
C LEU A 35 -8.01 -10.86 16.30
N TRP A 36 -6.75 -10.94 16.72
CA TRP A 36 -6.40 -11.49 18.02
C TRP A 36 -6.89 -10.60 19.18
N LEU A 37 -6.50 -9.32 19.18
CA LEU A 37 -6.77 -8.41 20.30
C LEU A 37 -8.24 -7.97 20.41
N ARG A 38 -8.92 -7.78 19.28
CA ARG A 38 -10.27 -7.19 19.23
C ARG A 38 -11.38 -8.19 18.95
N GLN A 39 -11.07 -9.31 18.30
CA GLN A 39 -12.06 -10.35 17.98
C GLN A 39 -11.83 -11.66 18.72
N GLY A 40 -10.87 -11.71 19.66
CA GLY A 40 -10.61 -12.89 20.50
C GLY A 40 -10.16 -14.13 19.73
N LYS A 41 -9.62 -13.96 18.51
CA LYS A 41 -9.08 -15.09 17.73
C LYS A 41 -7.80 -15.63 18.37
N SER A 42 -7.30 -16.77 17.89
CA SER A 42 -6.12 -17.41 18.46
C SER A 42 -4.86 -16.53 18.38
N ALA A 43 -4.06 -16.54 19.44
CA ALA A 43 -2.74 -15.90 19.48
C ALA A 43 -1.77 -16.48 18.44
N TRP A 44 -2.06 -17.66 17.88
CA TRP A 44 -1.30 -18.24 16.77
C TRP A 44 -1.19 -17.27 15.59
N LEU A 45 -2.20 -16.41 15.38
CA LEU A 45 -2.19 -15.37 14.33
C LEU A 45 -1.04 -14.36 14.45
N LEU A 46 -0.38 -14.27 15.61
CA LEU A 46 0.80 -13.42 15.79
C LEU A 46 2.01 -13.87 14.97
N ALA A 47 2.16 -15.18 14.74
CA ALA A 47 3.27 -15.71 13.94
C ALA A 47 3.17 -15.26 12.46
N PRO A 48 2.06 -15.49 11.73
CA PRO A 48 1.91 -14.95 10.38
C PRO A 48 1.83 -13.42 10.36
N ALA A 49 1.32 -12.76 11.41
CA ALA A 49 1.34 -11.30 11.50
C ALA A 49 2.77 -10.75 11.52
N ALA A 50 3.63 -11.31 12.38
CA ALA A 50 5.03 -10.91 12.48
C ALA A 50 5.79 -11.19 11.17
N ALA A 51 5.56 -12.35 10.55
CA ALA A 51 6.14 -12.66 9.25
C ALA A 51 5.71 -11.66 8.16
N SER A 52 4.43 -11.28 8.14
CA SER A 52 3.91 -10.30 7.17
C SER A 52 4.49 -8.90 7.38
N LEU A 53 4.63 -8.46 8.63
CA LEU A 53 5.24 -7.16 8.94
C LEU A 53 6.74 -7.14 8.64
N ALA A 54 7.45 -8.24 8.88
CA ALA A 54 8.85 -8.39 8.48
C ALA A 54 9.01 -8.32 6.95
N LEU A 55 8.12 -8.99 6.21
CA LEU A 55 8.07 -8.92 4.75
C LEU A 55 7.80 -7.49 4.26
N PHE A 56 6.85 -6.79 4.87
CA PHE A 56 6.57 -5.38 4.58
C PHE A 56 7.83 -4.50 4.74
N ALA A 57 8.51 -4.61 5.88
CA ALA A 57 9.72 -3.84 6.15
C ALA A 57 10.81 -4.13 5.11
N PHE A 58 10.96 -5.40 4.71
CA PHE A 58 11.89 -5.80 3.65
C PHE A 58 11.50 -5.19 2.29
N LEU A 59 10.22 -5.27 1.89
CA LEU A 59 9.76 -4.75 0.59
C LEU A 59 9.95 -3.23 0.46
N LEU A 60 9.82 -2.48 1.56
CA LEU A 60 10.13 -1.05 1.57
C LEU A 60 11.58 -0.76 1.15
N THR A 61 12.54 -1.62 1.51
CA THR A 61 13.96 -1.44 1.15
C THR A 61 14.24 -1.56 -0.35
N LEU A 62 13.34 -2.21 -1.10
CA LEU A 62 13.50 -2.43 -2.54
C LEU A 62 13.09 -1.22 -3.40
N HIS A 63 12.53 -0.17 -2.79
CA HIS A 63 12.11 1.02 -3.53
C HIS A 63 13.31 1.93 -3.83
N PRO A 64 13.59 2.25 -5.11
CA PRO A 64 14.80 2.96 -5.53
C PRO A 64 14.78 4.48 -5.27
N ALA A 65 13.86 4.99 -4.44
CA ALA A 65 13.66 6.40 -4.17
C ALA A 65 14.05 6.78 -2.73
N ALA A 66 14.32 8.07 -2.50
CA ALA A 66 14.59 8.60 -1.16
C ALA A 66 13.47 8.17 -0.18
N ALA A 67 13.86 7.63 0.97
CA ALA A 67 12.94 6.97 1.91
C ALA A 67 11.69 7.81 2.22
N GLY A 68 11.84 9.12 2.49
CA GLY A 68 10.70 10.00 2.78
C GLY A 68 9.71 10.13 1.62
N ARG A 69 10.18 10.18 0.36
CA ARG A 69 9.30 10.22 -0.82
C ARG A 69 8.64 8.87 -1.07
N THR A 70 9.35 7.78 -0.80
CA THR A 70 8.79 6.42 -0.83
C THR A 70 7.66 6.29 0.17
N TYR A 71 7.84 6.72 1.42
CA TYR A 71 6.80 6.69 2.45
C TYR A 71 5.57 7.52 2.08
N ALA A 72 5.75 8.70 1.49
CA ALA A 72 4.62 9.54 1.08
C ALA A 72 3.80 8.92 -0.08
N ALA A 73 4.48 8.34 -1.07
CA ALA A 73 3.80 7.63 -2.16
C ALA A 73 3.11 6.36 -1.65
N TYR A 74 3.85 5.54 -0.90
CA TYR A 74 3.37 4.34 -0.24
C TYR A 74 2.12 4.59 0.62
N GLY A 75 2.16 5.60 1.50
CA GLY A 75 1.05 5.89 2.41
C GLY A 75 -0.25 6.26 1.70
N SER A 76 -0.15 6.84 0.50
CA SER A 76 -1.33 7.16 -0.31
C SER A 76 -1.92 5.90 -0.95
N VAL A 77 -1.08 4.96 -1.40
CA VAL A 77 -1.49 3.64 -1.88
C VAL A 77 -2.08 2.81 -0.74
N TYR A 78 -1.52 2.90 0.46
CA TYR A 78 -2.04 2.27 1.68
C TYR A 78 -3.47 2.71 1.96
N ILE A 79 -3.77 4.02 1.92
CA ILE A 79 -5.14 4.54 2.16
C ILE A 79 -6.13 3.90 1.18
N ALA A 80 -5.80 3.89 -0.12
CA ALA A 80 -6.67 3.30 -1.13
C ALA A 80 -6.89 1.79 -0.91
N LEU A 81 -5.83 1.05 -0.55
CA LEU A 81 -5.91 -0.38 -0.26
C LEU A 81 -6.65 -0.69 1.04
N ALA A 82 -6.51 0.13 2.08
CA ALA A 82 -7.22 -0.02 3.34
C ALA A 82 -8.74 0.13 3.13
N ILE A 83 -9.16 1.06 2.28
CA ILE A 83 -10.58 1.21 1.90
C ILE A 83 -11.05 0.00 1.06
N GLY A 84 -10.20 -0.50 0.15
CA GLY A 84 -10.49 -1.73 -0.58
C GLY A 84 -10.61 -2.95 0.35
N TRP A 85 -9.77 -3.02 1.38
CA TRP A 85 -9.77 -4.08 2.40
C TRP A 85 -11.02 -4.01 3.27
N LEU A 86 -11.41 -2.81 3.71
CA LEU A 86 -12.66 -2.54 4.41
C LEU A 86 -13.85 -3.12 3.64
N TRP A 87 -13.85 -2.96 2.32
CA TRP A 87 -14.91 -3.52 1.48
C TRP A 87 -14.82 -5.03 1.29
N ALA A 88 -13.65 -5.54 0.93
CA ALA A 88 -13.48 -6.92 0.50
C ALA A 88 -13.39 -7.92 1.66
N ILE A 89 -12.75 -7.55 2.77
CA ILE A 89 -12.46 -8.43 3.90
C ILE A 89 -13.42 -8.15 5.06
N GLU A 90 -13.68 -6.88 5.36
CA GLU A 90 -14.60 -6.51 6.44
C GLU A 90 -16.07 -6.40 5.97
N GLY A 91 -16.31 -6.40 4.65
CA GLY A 91 -17.65 -6.38 4.07
C GLY A 91 -18.37 -5.03 4.19
N ILE A 92 -17.67 -3.97 4.61
CA ILE A 92 -18.23 -2.64 4.82
C ILE A 92 -18.09 -1.84 3.52
N ARG A 93 -19.21 -1.42 2.93
CA ARG A 93 -19.17 -0.63 1.69
C ARG A 93 -18.55 0.73 1.94
N PRO A 94 -17.53 1.15 1.16
CA PRO A 94 -16.94 2.47 1.27
C PRO A 94 -17.98 3.55 1.07
N SER A 95 -17.94 4.56 1.94
CA SER A 95 -18.74 5.76 1.79
C SER A 95 -18.15 6.69 0.73
N ALA A 96 -18.94 7.67 0.29
CA ALA A 96 -18.44 8.73 -0.60
C ALA A 96 -17.27 9.51 0.02
N TRP A 97 -17.24 9.62 1.36
CA TRP A 97 -16.16 10.29 2.08
C TRP A 97 -14.86 9.48 2.07
N ASP A 98 -14.95 8.15 2.18
CA ASP A 98 -13.79 7.27 2.07
C ASP A 98 -13.16 7.40 0.68
N ILE A 99 -13.99 7.36 -0.37
CA ILE A 99 -13.53 7.52 -1.76
C ILE A 99 -12.91 8.91 -1.98
N ALA A 100 -13.53 9.97 -1.47
CA ALA A 100 -12.98 11.32 -1.57
C ALA A 100 -11.63 11.44 -0.85
N GLY A 101 -11.51 10.88 0.35
CA GLY A 101 -10.25 10.84 1.10
C GLY A 101 -9.14 10.10 0.35
N ALA A 102 -9.45 8.94 -0.22
CA ALA A 102 -8.51 8.18 -1.06
C ALA A 102 -8.05 9.00 -2.28
N ALA A 103 -8.98 9.68 -2.96
CA ALA A 103 -8.66 10.49 -4.13
C ALA A 103 -7.74 11.66 -3.77
N VAL A 104 -7.98 12.33 -2.63
CA VAL A 104 -7.12 13.42 -2.15
C VAL A 104 -5.72 12.91 -1.79
N ALA A 105 -5.63 11.76 -1.10
CA ALA A 105 -4.34 11.15 -0.76
C ALA A 105 -3.53 10.82 -2.02
N LEU A 106 -4.16 10.17 -3.01
CA LEU A 106 -3.51 9.86 -4.29
C LEU A 106 -3.12 11.12 -5.07
N GLY A 107 -3.91 12.20 -4.98
CA GLY A 107 -3.55 13.52 -5.51
C GLY A 107 -2.29 14.09 -4.86
N GLY A 108 -2.17 13.99 -3.53
CA GLY A 108 -0.97 14.37 -2.78
C GLY A 108 0.27 13.57 -3.21
N MET A 109 0.12 12.24 -3.40
CA MET A 109 1.18 11.41 -3.97
C MET A 109 1.59 11.88 -5.36
N ALA A 110 0.63 12.20 -6.25
CA ALA A 110 0.92 12.64 -7.60
C ALA A 110 1.80 13.91 -7.59
N ILE A 111 1.50 14.88 -6.71
CA ILE A 111 2.30 16.09 -6.54
C ILE A 111 3.75 15.75 -6.13
N ILE A 112 3.92 14.83 -5.17
CA ILE A 112 5.25 14.46 -4.66
C ILE A 112 6.05 13.66 -5.70
N VAL A 113 5.42 12.71 -6.39
CA VAL A 113 6.10 11.85 -7.37
C VAL A 113 6.42 12.60 -8.66
N LEU A 114 5.54 13.51 -9.09
CA LEU A 114 5.69 14.29 -10.32
C LEU A 114 6.43 15.61 -10.14
N GLN A 115 6.96 15.90 -8.93
CA GLN A 115 7.71 17.12 -8.69
C GLN A 115 8.88 17.28 -9.69
N PRO A 116 9.16 18.49 -10.20
CA PRO A 116 10.27 18.73 -11.12
C PRO A 116 11.59 18.29 -10.51
N ARG A 117 12.40 17.56 -11.29
CA ARG A 117 13.79 17.26 -10.94
C ARG A 117 14.64 18.44 -11.42
N ALA A 118 15.16 19.22 -10.49
CA ALA A 118 16.14 20.28 -10.77
C ALA A 118 17.51 19.69 -11.10
#